data_AF-A0A813BHV3-F1
#
_entry.id   AF-A0A813BHV3-F1
#
_cell.length_a   1.000
_cell.length_b   1.000
_cell.length_c   1.000
_cell.angle_alpha   90.00
_cell.angle_beta   90.00
_cell.angle_gamma   90.00
#
_symmetry.space_group_name_H-M   'P 1'
#
loop_
_entity.id
_entity.type
_entity.pdbx_description
1 polymer ?
#
loop_
_entity_poly.entity_id
_entity_poly.type
_entity_poly.pdbx_seq_one_letter_code
_entity_poly.pdbx_strand_id
1 'polypeptide(L)'
;MSGVNDIWADYVIVPYVFDHDVDNARKEAFRAAVVRWHEGTCVVLKEVLQIHVSQPYIQVGIYDENTCWCQGQGYPGYQNGRPRAIRINLGWCNSLFYVGNMVHEIGHALGMNHEQKRPDAYQKFHGHGPHIVVHWHNIAYTHNQHTYTGSNYQGVGDSFHGYAPYDYESIMHYPLTDAYDPIEPAVAGLLGNREYLSEGDLSQVNDMYQCKEKLVRAITLRCAFEADLCDWRDVGDSAEAKWRVRTGAADSGGPGRGAGQTLGYAWAEVLQHPGQAFVLQSPYLDVTKHYKLRFNFFSSVGMLEVDYQDALGMTKKLWSNST
;
A
#
# COMPACT_ATOMS: atom_id res chain seq x y z
N MET A 1 9.04 11.31 -8.39
CA MET A 1 7.99 10.28 -8.40
C MET A 1 7.06 10.61 -7.25
N SER A 2 6.06 11.46 -7.49
CA SER A 2 5.07 11.80 -6.46
C SER A 2 4.12 10.63 -6.26
N GLY A 3 3.71 10.35 -5.02
CA GLY A 3 2.68 9.35 -4.71
C GLY A 3 3.17 7.90 -4.60
N VAL A 4 4.43 7.58 -4.95
CA VAL A 4 4.98 6.22 -4.80
C VAL A 4 5.31 5.97 -3.32
N ASN A 5 4.59 5.05 -2.70
CA ASN A 5 4.82 4.67 -1.31
C ASN A 5 6.06 3.81 -1.17
N ASP A 6 7.00 4.23 -0.30
CA ASP A 6 8.28 3.53 -0.08
C ASP A 6 8.18 2.29 0.83
N ILE A 7 7.04 1.59 0.75
CA ILE A 7 6.71 0.41 1.54
C ILE A 7 6.99 -0.89 0.80
N TRP A 8 7.19 -0.85 -0.51
CA TRP A 8 7.39 -2.04 -1.35
C TRP A 8 8.88 -2.39 -1.48
N ALA A 9 9.20 -3.69 -1.42
CA ALA A 9 10.53 -4.24 -1.57
C ALA A 9 11.06 -4.06 -3.00
N ASP A 10 10.17 -4.23 -3.98
CA ASP A 10 10.44 -4.08 -5.40
C ASP A 10 9.28 -3.33 -6.07
N TYR A 11 9.55 -2.73 -7.23
CA TYR A 11 8.56 -1.98 -8.01
C TYR A 11 8.49 -2.46 -9.45
N VAL A 12 7.27 -2.51 -10.00
CA VAL A 12 7.06 -2.81 -11.41
C VAL A 12 6.85 -1.50 -12.18
N ILE A 13 7.78 -1.18 -13.09
CA ILE A 13 7.71 0.05 -13.88
C ILE A 13 6.84 -0.15 -15.12
N VAL A 14 5.78 0.65 -15.24
CA VAL A 14 4.89 0.68 -16.40
C VAL A 14 5.01 2.06 -17.07
N PRO A 15 5.78 2.20 -18.15
CA PRO A 15 5.92 3.48 -18.83
C PRO A 15 4.62 3.89 -19.54
N TYR A 16 4.30 5.18 -19.47
CA TYR A 16 3.22 5.77 -20.27
C TYR A 16 3.66 7.08 -20.92
N VAL A 17 3.06 7.40 -22.06
CA VAL A 17 3.31 8.63 -22.82
C VAL A 17 2.00 9.27 -23.23
N PHE A 18 1.94 10.59 -23.23
CA PHE A 18 0.82 11.33 -23.81
C PHE A 18 1.06 11.58 -25.30
N ASP A 19 0.02 11.43 -26.11
CA ASP A 19 0.01 11.96 -27.46
C ASP A 19 0.15 13.49 -27.43
N HIS A 20 0.71 14.04 -28.51
CA HIS A 20 1.11 15.45 -28.58
C HIS A 20 -0.06 16.44 -28.40
N ASP A 21 -1.26 16.02 -28.75
CA ASP A 21 -2.52 16.77 -28.79
C ASP A 21 -3.33 16.67 -27.49
N VAL A 22 -2.90 15.86 -26.52
CA VAL A 22 -3.56 15.82 -25.21
C VAL A 22 -3.33 17.14 -24.46
N ASP A 23 -4.41 17.82 -24.07
CA ASP A 23 -4.35 19.08 -23.34
C ASP A 23 -3.89 18.92 -21.89
N ASN A 24 -3.57 20.05 -21.25
CA ASN A 24 -3.02 20.06 -19.89
C ASN A 24 -4.02 19.61 -18.82
N ALA A 25 -5.32 19.87 -18.98
CA ALA A 25 -6.32 19.47 -17.99
C ALA A 25 -6.47 17.94 -17.96
N ARG A 26 -6.49 17.31 -19.14
CA ARG A 26 -6.43 15.85 -19.29
C ARG A 26 -5.15 15.26 -18.71
N LYS A 27 -3.99 15.85 -19.01
CA LYS A 27 -2.69 15.41 -18.47
C LYS A 27 -2.65 15.47 -16.95
N GLU A 28 -3.12 16.57 -16.36
CA GLU A 28 -3.17 16.75 -14.91
C GLU A 28 -4.10 15.73 -14.24
N ALA A 29 -5.31 15.56 -14.78
CA ALA A 29 -6.26 14.58 -14.27
C ALA A 29 -5.75 13.14 -14.38
N PHE A 30 -5.09 12.78 -15.49
CA PHE A 30 -4.53 11.44 -15.65
C PHE A 30 -3.36 11.19 -14.69
N ARG A 31 -2.52 12.20 -14.43
CA ARG A 31 -1.49 12.11 -13.38
C ARG A 31 -2.09 11.94 -11.99
N ALA A 32 -3.22 12.58 -11.68
CA ALA A 32 -3.93 12.36 -10.43
C ALA A 32 -4.47 10.92 -10.32
N ALA A 33 -4.98 10.35 -11.43
CA ALA A 33 -5.38 8.95 -11.48
C ALA A 33 -4.19 7.99 -11.26
N VAL A 34 -3.03 8.31 -11.84
CA VAL A 34 -1.78 7.57 -11.65
C VAL A 34 -1.36 7.53 -10.17
N VAL A 35 -1.48 8.66 -9.45
CA VAL A 35 -1.12 8.72 -8.02
C VAL A 35 -1.93 7.74 -7.18
N ARG A 36 -3.23 7.54 -7.46
CA ARG A 36 -4.06 6.61 -6.69
C ARG A 36 -3.56 5.17 -6.77
N TRP A 37 -3.03 4.77 -7.92
CA TRP A 37 -2.41 3.45 -8.08
C TRP A 37 -1.07 3.34 -7.33
N HIS A 38 -0.30 4.43 -7.26
CA HIS A 38 0.98 4.47 -6.55
C HIS A 38 0.82 4.39 -5.02
N GLU A 39 -0.31 4.85 -4.48
CA GLU A 39 -0.60 4.83 -3.05
C GLU A 39 -0.82 3.41 -2.50
N GLY A 40 -1.43 2.53 -3.29
CA GLY A 40 -1.84 1.20 -2.82
C GLY A 40 -1.12 0.01 -3.44
N THR A 41 -0.19 0.25 -4.39
CA THR A 41 0.45 -0.85 -5.14
C THR A 41 1.94 -0.62 -5.38
N CYS A 42 2.66 -1.69 -5.70
CA CYS A 42 4.06 -1.64 -6.15
C CYS A 42 4.22 -1.24 -7.62
N VAL A 43 3.12 -0.97 -8.34
CA VAL A 43 3.15 -0.60 -9.75
C VAL A 43 3.43 0.89 -9.89
N VAL A 44 4.52 1.22 -10.60
CA VAL A 44 4.92 2.61 -10.87
C VAL A 44 4.65 2.94 -12.33
N LEU A 45 3.49 3.54 -12.56
CA LEU A 45 3.16 4.22 -13.81
C LEU A 45 4.06 5.44 -13.99
N LYS A 46 5.00 5.35 -14.94
CA LYS A 46 6.04 6.35 -15.15
C LYS A 46 5.80 7.10 -16.46
N GLU A 47 5.52 8.39 -16.35
CA GLU A 47 5.46 9.27 -17.52
C GLU A 47 6.83 9.37 -18.18
N VAL A 48 6.88 9.20 -19.50
CA VAL A 48 8.08 9.40 -20.31
C VAL A 48 7.80 10.39 -21.44
N LEU A 49 8.78 11.25 -21.73
CA LEU A 49 8.64 12.29 -22.77
C LEU A 49 8.79 11.74 -24.19
N GLN A 50 9.57 10.66 -24.34
CA GLN A 50 9.78 9.97 -25.60
C GLN A 50 9.85 8.48 -25.33
N ILE A 51 9.17 7.68 -26.18
CA ILE A 51 9.25 6.24 -26.11
C ILE A 51 10.55 5.77 -26.73
N HIS A 52 11.36 5.08 -25.94
CA HIS A 52 12.38 4.21 -26.49
C HIS A 52 11.67 2.97 -27.05
N VAL A 53 11.76 2.73 -28.36
CA VAL A 53 11.17 1.59 -29.08
C VAL A 53 11.68 0.21 -28.63
N SER A 54 12.32 0.13 -27.48
CA SER A 54 12.85 -1.08 -26.85
C SER A 54 11.94 -1.65 -25.77
N GLN A 55 10.92 -0.91 -25.29
CA GLN A 55 10.01 -1.39 -24.24
C GLN A 55 8.53 -1.15 -24.56
N PRO A 56 7.63 -2.03 -24.09
CA PRO A 56 6.18 -1.81 -24.22
C PRO A 56 5.77 -0.58 -23.41
N TYR A 57 4.58 -0.04 -23.64
CA TYR A 57 4.12 1.16 -22.94
C TYR A 57 2.60 1.36 -23.05
N ILE A 58 2.08 2.27 -22.24
CA ILE A 58 0.72 2.79 -22.36
C ILE A 58 0.76 4.11 -23.16
N GLN A 59 -0.01 4.20 -24.22
CA GLN A 59 -0.19 5.41 -25.02
C GLN A 59 -1.50 6.07 -24.62
N VAL A 60 -1.45 7.32 -24.17
CA VAL A 60 -2.60 8.06 -23.65
C VAL A 60 -2.93 9.20 -24.61
N GLY A 61 -4.12 9.16 -25.21
CA GLY A 61 -4.49 10.05 -26.31
C GLY A 61 -5.95 10.45 -26.33
N ILE A 62 -6.34 11.18 -27.37
CA ILE A 62 -7.73 11.53 -27.69
C ILE A 62 -8.03 10.93 -29.07
N TYR A 63 -8.57 9.72 -29.07
CA TYR A 63 -8.89 8.96 -30.29
C TYR A 63 -10.35 9.11 -30.69
N ASP A 64 -11.21 9.43 -29.73
CA ASP A 64 -12.64 9.70 -29.91
C ASP A 64 -13.13 10.55 -28.73
N GLU A 65 -13.58 11.77 -29.00
CA GLU A 65 -14.01 12.73 -27.98
C GLU A 65 -15.24 12.28 -27.19
N ASN A 66 -16.04 11.35 -27.73
CA ASN A 66 -17.30 10.91 -27.11
C ASN A 66 -17.14 9.67 -26.22
N THR A 67 -15.93 9.13 -26.07
CA THR A 67 -15.71 7.90 -25.30
C THR A 67 -14.53 8.01 -24.33
N CYS A 68 -14.47 7.09 -23.36
CA CYS A 68 -13.35 6.90 -22.43
C CYS A 68 -13.15 5.39 -22.34
N TRP A 69 -11.97 4.89 -22.72
CA TRP A 69 -11.72 3.45 -22.85
C TRP A 69 -10.24 3.09 -22.87
N CYS A 70 -9.94 1.83 -22.59
CA CYS A 70 -8.66 1.18 -22.81
C CYS A 70 -8.78 0.09 -23.92
N GLN A 71 -7.81 0.03 -24.85
CA GLN A 71 -7.90 -0.80 -26.07
C GLN A 71 -7.84 -2.32 -25.82
N GLY A 72 -7.76 -2.73 -24.55
CA GLY A 72 -7.57 -4.12 -24.17
C GLY A 72 -7.45 -4.26 -22.67
N GLN A 73 -6.95 -5.41 -22.26
CA GLN A 73 -6.74 -5.75 -20.87
C GLN A 73 -5.30 -6.22 -20.70
N GLY A 74 -4.55 -5.53 -19.85
CA GLY A 74 -3.20 -5.90 -19.44
C GLY A 74 -2.09 -5.20 -20.22
N TYR A 75 -0.92 -5.17 -19.59
CA TYR A 75 0.26 -4.56 -20.16
C TYR A 75 0.69 -5.31 -21.42
N PRO A 76 0.92 -4.62 -22.56
CA PRO A 76 0.86 -5.24 -23.89
C PRO A 76 2.07 -6.13 -24.21
N GLY A 77 3.11 -6.11 -23.38
CA GLY A 77 4.28 -6.97 -23.49
C GLY A 77 4.98 -6.89 -24.86
N TYR A 78 5.62 -7.99 -25.24
CA TYR A 78 6.30 -8.12 -26.52
C TYR A 78 5.55 -9.10 -27.44
N GLN A 79 5.51 -8.79 -28.72
CA GLN A 79 5.04 -9.72 -29.75
C GLN A 79 6.09 -9.84 -30.84
N ASN A 80 6.54 -11.07 -31.11
CA ASN A 80 7.61 -11.36 -32.08
C ASN A 80 8.88 -10.52 -31.83
N GLY A 81 9.25 -10.36 -30.54
CA GLY A 81 10.42 -9.56 -30.13
C GLY A 81 10.25 -8.05 -30.25
N ARG A 82 9.09 -7.54 -30.64
CA ARG A 82 8.80 -6.10 -30.75
C ARG A 82 7.91 -5.64 -29.60
N PRO A 83 8.21 -4.50 -28.97
CA PRO A 83 7.35 -3.96 -27.93
C PRO A 83 6.02 -3.49 -28.53
N ARG A 84 4.95 -3.68 -27.76
CA ARG A 84 3.61 -3.22 -28.12
C ARG A 84 3.18 -2.04 -27.25
N ALA A 85 2.17 -1.33 -27.74
CA ALA A 85 1.48 -0.31 -26.97
C ALA A 85 0.03 -0.74 -26.71
N ILE A 86 -0.50 -0.36 -25.57
CA ILE A 86 -1.95 -0.33 -25.30
C ILE A 86 -2.39 1.12 -25.23
N ARG A 87 -3.58 1.42 -25.76
CA ARG A 87 -4.09 2.79 -25.82
C ARG A 87 -5.14 3.04 -24.76
N ILE A 88 -5.05 4.20 -24.12
CA ILE A 88 -6.12 4.78 -23.30
C ILE A 88 -6.62 6.04 -24.01
N ASN A 89 -7.93 6.11 -24.24
CA ASN A 89 -8.63 7.26 -24.78
C ASN A 89 -9.20 8.12 -23.65
N LEU A 90 -8.86 9.42 -23.64
CA LEU A 90 -9.32 10.40 -22.65
C LEU A 90 -10.49 11.27 -23.14
N GLY A 91 -11.26 10.82 -24.14
CA GLY A 91 -12.28 11.61 -24.85
C GLY A 91 -13.14 12.49 -23.95
N TRP A 92 -14.20 11.95 -23.33
CA TRP A 92 -15.03 12.78 -22.43
C TRP A 92 -14.47 12.87 -21.01
N CYS A 93 -13.64 11.91 -20.58
CA CYS A 93 -12.99 11.92 -19.27
C CYS A 93 -11.82 12.89 -19.29
N ASN A 94 -12.13 14.19 -19.16
CA ASN A 94 -11.23 15.26 -19.61
C ASN A 94 -10.75 16.24 -18.52
N SER A 95 -11.08 15.98 -17.26
CA SER A 95 -10.80 16.87 -16.14
C SER A 95 -10.71 16.13 -14.81
N LEU A 96 -10.32 16.84 -13.75
CA LEU A 96 -10.21 16.31 -12.40
C LEU A 96 -11.52 15.70 -11.86
N PHE A 97 -12.67 16.10 -12.40
CA PHE A 97 -13.97 15.52 -12.06
C PHE A 97 -14.08 14.05 -12.49
N TYR A 98 -13.35 13.62 -13.52
CA TYR A 98 -13.43 12.28 -14.11
C TYR A 98 -12.21 11.39 -13.77
N VAL A 99 -11.47 11.72 -12.71
CA VAL A 99 -10.29 10.96 -12.30
C VAL A 99 -10.62 9.48 -12.08
N GLY A 100 -11.77 9.16 -11.49
CA GLY A 100 -12.20 7.76 -11.32
C GLY A 100 -12.32 6.97 -12.61
N ASN A 101 -12.78 7.59 -13.70
CA ASN A 101 -12.83 6.95 -15.00
C ASN A 101 -11.43 6.69 -15.54
N MET A 102 -10.50 7.63 -15.36
CA MET A 102 -9.10 7.41 -15.74
C MET A 102 -8.45 6.30 -14.89
N VAL A 103 -8.76 6.21 -13.60
CA VAL A 103 -8.31 5.13 -12.71
C VAL A 103 -8.82 3.78 -13.22
N HIS A 104 -10.09 3.70 -13.64
CA HIS A 104 -10.69 2.51 -14.26
C HIS A 104 -9.95 2.08 -15.54
N GLU A 105 -9.69 3.03 -16.46
CA GLU A 105 -8.97 2.71 -17.69
C GLU A 105 -7.51 2.29 -17.44
N ILE A 106 -6.87 2.84 -16.41
CA ILE A 106 -5.57 2.36 -15.93
C ILE A 106 -5.70 0.93 -15.39
N GLY A 107 -6.74 0.61 -14.61
CA GLY A 107 -7.00 -0.76 -14.14
C GLY A 107 -7.09 -1.76 -15.29
N HIS A 108 -7.79 -1.42 -16.38
CA HIS A 108 -7.76 -2.21 -17.61
C HIS A 108 -6.35 -2.37 -18.18
N ALA A 109 -5.57 -1.30 -18.28
CA ALA A 109 -4.20 -1.37 -18.76
C ALA A 109 -3.28 -2.21 -17.84
N LEU A 110 -3.58 -2.32 -16.55
CA LEU A 110 -2.90 -3.20 -15.59
C LEU A 110 -3.42 -4.64 -15.63
N GLY A 111 -4.52 -4.91 -16.33
CA GLY A 111 -5.01 -6.26 -16.58
C GLY A 111 -6.29 -6.64 -15.86
N MET A 112 -6.97 -5.68 -15.25
CA MET A 112 -8.28 -5.91 -14.62
C MET A 112 -9.38 -5.98 -15.68
N ASN A 113 -10.29 -6.92 -15.54
CA ASN A 113 -11.54 -6.96 -16.30
C ASN A 113 -12.64 -6.27 -15.48
N HIS A 114 -13.82 -6.11 -16.06
CA HIS A 114 -14.99 -5.70 -15.28
C HIS A 114 -15.42 -6.77 -14.28
N GLU A 115 -15.75 -6.35 -13.06
CA GLU A 115 -16.07 -7.26 -11.96
C GLU A 115 -17.33 -8.10 -12.26
N GLN A 116 -18.35 -7.49 -12.88
CA GLN A 116 -19.57 -8.20 -13.30
C GLN A 116 -19.37 -9.23 -14.42
N LYS A 117 -18.17 -9.31 -15.02
CA LYS A 117 -17.82 -10.34 -16.03
C LYS A 117 -17.18 -11.58 -15.42
N ARG A 118 -16.91 -11.59 -14.11
CA ARG A 118 -16.36 -12.76 -13.42
C ARG A 118 -17.30 -13.96 -13.56
N PRO A 119 -16.77 -15.19 -13.63
CA PRO A 119 -17.59 -16.39 -13.75
C PRO A 119 -18.46 -16.66 -12.51
N ASP A 120 -18.06 -16.23 -11.31
CA ASP A 120 -18.87 -16.29 -10.09
C ASP A 120 -19.92 -15.17 -10.00
N ALA A 121 -19.88 -14.18 -10.89
CA ALA A 121 -20.87 -13.10 -10.88
C ALA A 121 -22.29 -13.66 -11.12
N TYR A 122 -22.49 -14.47 -12.16
CA TYR A 122 -23.81 -14.89 -12.62
C TYR A 122 -24.12 -16.38 -12.37
N GLN A 123 -23.13 -17.18 -11.99
CA GLN A 123 -23.30 -18.60 -11.73
C GLN A 123 -22.43 -19.06 -10.55
N LYS A 124 -22.70 -20.28 -10.04
CA LYS A 124 -21.78 -20.92 -9.10
C LYS A 124 -20.46 -21.24 -9.79
N PHE A 125 -19.35 -20.78 -9.23
CA PHE A 125 -18.00 -21.06 -9.73
C PHE A 125 -17.08 -21.40 -8.56
N HIS A 126 -16.51 -22.60 -8.56
CA HIS A 126 -15.68 -23.14 -7.47
C HIS A 126 -16.29 -23.01 -6.04
N GLY A 127 -17.62 -23.01 -5.92
CA GLY A 127 -18.34 -22.87 -4.64
C GLY A 127 -18.80 -21.44 -4.31
N HIS A 128 -18.33 -20.44 -5.05
CA HIS A 128 -18.65 -19.03 -4.89
C HIS A 128 -19.74 -18.56 -5.86
N GLY A 129 -20.32 -17.39 -5.60
CA GLY A 129 -21.41 -16.83 -6.40
C GLY A 129 -22.74 -17.59 -6.28
N PRO A 130 -23.70 -17.38 -7.19
CA PRO A 130 -23.80 -16.17 -7.99
C PRO A 130 -23.94 -14.92 -7.09
N HIS A 131 -23.53 -13.77 -7.62
CA HIS A 131 -23.57 -12.46 -6.95
C HIS A 131 -24.61 -11.51 -7.58
N ILE A 132 -24.88 -11.68 -8.87
CA ILE A 132 -25.85 -10.91 -9.65
C ILE A 132 -26.77 -11.84 -10.44
N VAL A 133 -27.98 -11.37 -10.74
CA VAL A 133 -28.91 -11.96 -11.70
C VAL A 133 -28.78 -11.18 -13.00
N VAL A 134 -28.33 -11.83 -14.06
CA VAL A 134 -28.15 -11.18 -15.36
C VAL A 134 -29.40 -11.31 -16.21
N HIS A 135 -29.83 -10.19 -16.80
CA HIS A 135 -30.96 -10.10 -17.70
C HIS A 135 -30.51 -10.35 -19.14
N TRP A 136 -30.30 -11.62 -19.50
CA TRP A 136 -29.73 -12.02 -20.80
C TRP A 136 -30.42 -11.43 -22.04
N HIS A 137 -31.70 -11.09 -21.93
CA HIS A 137 -32.46 -10.48 -23.02
C HIS A 137 -32.10 -9.01 -23.26
N ASN A 138 -31.46 -8.34 -22.29
CA ASN A 138 -31.06 -6.93 -22.36
C ASN A 138 -29.58 -6.75 -22.74
N ILE A 139 -28.81 -7.83 -22.89
CA ILE A 139 -27.38 -7.74 -23.20
C ILE A 139 -26.97 -8.61 -24.39
N ALA A 140 -26.07 -8.06 -25.20
CA ALA A 140 -25.48 -8.75 -26.35
C ALA A 140 -24.12 -9.42 -26.03
N TYR A 141 -23.71 -9.48 -24.74
CA TYR A 141 -22.31 -9.69 -24.36
C TYR A 141 -22.00 -11.06 -23.73
N THR A 142 -20.74 -11.48 -23.87
CA THR A 142 -20.17 -12.79 -23.51
C THR A 142 -19.36 -12.76 -22.20
N HIS A 143 -19.52 -13.81 -21.40
CA HIS A 143 -18.71 -14.02 -20.19
C HIS A 143 -17.26 -14.32 -20.54
N ASN A 144 -16.35 -13.91 -19.65
CA ASN A 144 -14.97 -14.35 -19.71
C ASN A 144 -14.66 -15.21 -18.48
N GLN A 145 -14.62 -16.53 -18.67
CA GLN A 145 -14.24 -17.51 -17.64
C GLN A 145 -12.79 -17.35 -17.17
N HIS A 146 -11.96 -16.58 -17.89
CA HIS A 146 -10.57 -16.27 -17.53
C HIS A 146 -10.42 -14.95 -16.78
N THR A 147 -11.52 -14.36 -16.30
CA THR A 147 -11.43 -13.21 -15.39
C THR A 147 -10.79 -13.65 -14.07
N TYR A 148 -9.97 -12.79 -13.49
CA TYR A 148 -9.34 -13.02 -12.20
C TYR A 148 -10.39 -13.32 -11.13
N THR A 149 -10.18 -14.42 -10.39
CA THR A 149 -11.00 -14.85 -9.25
C THR A 149 -10.10 -15.23 -8.06
N GLY A 150 -8.86 -14.75 -8.07
CA GLY A 150 -7.79 -15.20 -7.19
C GLY A 150 -6.63 -15.86 -7.93
N SER A 151 -5.60 -16.20 -7.18
CA SER A 151 -4.39 -16.88 -7.66
C SER A 151 -4.10 -18.14 -6.85
N ASN A 152 -3.30 -19.04 -7.43
CA ASN A 152 -2.76 -20.19 -6.70
C ASN A 152 -1.52 -19.75 -5.92
N TYR A 153 -1.32 -20.36 -4.75
CA TYR A 153 -0.10 -20.16 -3.95
C TYR A 153 1.17 -20.43 -4.77
N GLN A 154 2.02 -19.41 -4.90
CA GLN A 154 3.24 -19.43 -5.71
C GLN A 154 4.52 -19.75 -4.92
N GLY A 155 4.40 -19.98 -3.60
CA GLY A 155 5.52 -20.39 -2.75
C GLY A 155 5.80 -19.42 -1.60
N VAL A 156 6.90 -19.68 -0.87
CA VAL A 156 7.24 -18.93 0.33
C VAL A 156 7.43 -17.44 0.00
N GLY A 157 6.66 -16.58 0.69
CA GLY A 157 6.66 -15.13 0.48
C GLY A 157 5.59 -14.63 -0.51
N ASP A 158 4.70 -15.52 -0.97
CA ASP A 158 3.46 -15.13 -1.63
C ASP A 158 2.40 -14.75 -0.59
N SER A 159 2.18 -13.45 -0.44
CA SER A 159 1.18 -12.87 0.46
C SER A 159 -0.23 -12.83 -0.12
N PHE A 160 -0.39 -13.08 -1.41
CA PHE A 160 -1.64 -12.90 -2.13
C PHE A 160 -2.01 -14.20 -2.87
N HIS A 161 -2.77 -15.06 -2.21
CA HIS A 161 -3.21 -16.32 -2.79
C HIS A 161 -4.60 -16.72 -2.30
N GLY A 162 -5.24 -17.59 -3.07
CA GLY A 162 -6.58 -18.08 -2.80
C GLY A 162 -7.65 -17.29 -3.53
N TYR A 163 -8.90 -17.60 -3.23
CA TYR A 163 -10.05 -17.01 -3.90
C TYR A 163 -10.24 -15.55 -3.50
N ALA A 164 -10.29 -14.65 -4.48
CA ALA A 164 -10.61 -13.25 -4.24
C ALA A 164 -12.13 -13.09 -4.12
N PRO A 165 -12.67 -12.51 -3.03
CA PRO A 165 -14.10 -12.23 -2.92
C PRO A 165 -14.60 -11.38 -4.09
N TYR A 166 -15.89 -11.48 -4.39
CA TYR A 166 -16.55 -10.61 -5.36
C TYR A 166 -16.72 -9.22 -4.76
N ASP A 167 -16.31 -8.18 -5.49
CA ASP A 167 -16.24 -6.82 -4.97
C ASP A 167 -17.26 -5.88 -5.62
N TYR A 168 -18.39 -5.68 -4.95
CA TYR A 168 -19.46 -4.78 -5.42
C TYR A 168 -19.03 -3.30 -5.50
N GLU A 169 -18.01 -2.89 -4.73
CA GLU A 169 -17.48 -1.52 -4.69
C GLU A 169 -16.31 -1.30 -5.65
N SER A 170 -15.84 -2.35 -6.33
CA SER A 170 -14.73 -2.27 -7.27
C SER A 170 -14.94 -1.13 -8.26
N ILE A 171 -13.90 -0.33 -8.49
CA ILE A 171 -13.92 0.69 -9.52
C ILE A 171 -14.13 0.09 -10.93
N MET A 172 -13.88 -1.21 -11.07
CA MET A 172 -14.10 -1.99 -12.29
C MET A 172 -15.53 -2.50 -12.44
N HIS A 173 -16.38 -2.39 -11.41
CA HIS A 173 -17.78 -2.75 -11.50
C HIS A 173 -18.57 -1.69 -12.28
N TYR A 174 -19.49 -2.14 -13.11
CA TYR A 174 -20.44 -1.25 -13.78
C TYR A 174 -21.52 -0.75 -12.82
N PRO A 175 -22.04 0.47 -13.02
CA PRO A 175 -23.21 0.93 -12.28
C PRO A 175 -24.41 0.03 -12.58
N LEU A 176 -25.42 0.08 -11.71
CA LEU A 176 -26.67 -0.63 -11.95
C LEU A 176 -27.34 -0.14 -13.25
N THR A 177 -27.69 -1.07 -14.13
CA THR A 177 -28.46 -0.82 -15.35
C THR A 177 -29.58 -1.85 -15.48
N ASP A 178 -30.32 -1.85 -16.59
CA ASP A 178 -31.30 -2.89 -16.92
C ASP A 178 -30.67 -4.27 -17.26
N ALA A 179 -29.34 -4.36 -17.31
CA ALA A 179 -28.60 -5.56 -17.68
C ALA A 179 -28.54 -6.62 -16.59
N TYR A 180 -28.62 -6.23 -15.31
CA TYR A 180 -28.52 -7.15 -14.17
C TYR A 180 -28.98 -6.48 -12.88
N ASP A 181 -29.32 -7.31 -11.89
CA ASP A 181 -29.58 -6.90 -10.51
C ASP A 181 -28.65 -7.65 -9.54
N PRO A 182 -28.19 -7.05 -8.43
CA PRO A 182 -27.50 -7.80 -7.39
C PRO A 182 -28.47 -8.76 -6.71
N ILE A 183 -27.98 -9.96 -6.35
CA ILE A 183 -28.79 -10.95 -5.63
C ILE A 183 -29.11 -10.48 -4.22
N GLU A 184 -28.17 -9.78 -3.57
CA GLU A 184 -28.41 -9.08 -2.33
C GLU A 184 -28.79 -7.62 -2.64
N PRO A 185 -30.04 -7.20 -2.44
CA PRO A 185 -30.47 -5.85 -2.83
C PRO A 185 -29.75 -4.74 -2.06
N ALA A 186 -29.29 -4.99 -0.84
CA ALA A 186 -28.64 -3.96 -0.02
C ALA A 186 -27.31 -3.46 -0.60
N VAL A 187 -26.65 -4.23 -1.48
CA VAL A 187 -25.39 -3.82 -2.12
C VAL A 187 -25.60 -3.02 -3.42
N ALA A 188 -26.84 -2.81 -3.87
CA ALA A 188 -27.10 -2.10 -5.11
C ALA A 188 -26.50 -0.68 -5.16
N GLY A 189 -26.46 0.01 -4.01
CA GLY A 189 -25.88 1.36 -3.89
C GLY A 189 -24.35 1.40 -3.94
N LEU A 190 -23.67 0.26 -3.87
CA LEU A 190 -22.21 0.14 -3.91
C LEU A 190 -21.67 0.06 -5.34
N LEU A 191 -22.53 -0.37 -6.29
CA LEU A 191 -22.15 -0.64 -7.67
C LEU A 191 -21.81 0.65 -8.43
N GLY A 192 -20.78 0.57 -9.28
CA GLY A 192 -20.42 1.67 -10.18
C GLY A 192 -19.64 2.80 -9.52
N ASN A 193 -19.04 2.56 -8.36
CA ASN A 193 -18.08 3.46 -7.72
C ASN A 193 -17.05 4.01 -8.74
N ARG A 194 -16.86 5.33 -8.74
CA ARG A 194 -15.81 6.06 -9.48
C ARG A 194 -15.08 7.06 -8.58
N GLU A 195 -15.15 6.89 -7.28
CA GLU A 195 -14.57 7.80 -6.30
C GLU A 195 -13.21 7.31 -5.78
N TYR A 196 -13.04 6.00 -5.59
CA TYR A 196 -11.82 5.39 -5.01
C TYR A 196 -11.53 4.00 -5.58
N LEU A 197 -10.32 3.50 -5.33
CA LEU A 197 -9.96 2.09 -5.49
C LEU A 197 -10.40 1.33 -4.23
N SER A 198 -11.16 0.26 -4.40
CA SER A 198 -11.54 -0.60 -3.27
C SER A 198 -10.34 -1.42 -2.76
N GLU A 199 -10.48 -2.04 -1.58
CA GLU A 199 -9.47 -2.99 -1.10
C GLU A 199 -9.32 -4.19 -2.06
N GLY A 200 -10.41 -4.63 -2.69
CA GLY A 200 -10.39 -5.68 -3.71
C GLY A 200 -9.58 -5.29 -4.95
N ASP A 201 -9.74 -4.05 -5.44
CA ASP A 201 -8.98 -3.53 -6.59
C ASP A 201 -7.47 -3.55 -6.30
N LEU A 202 -7.08 -3.05 -5.12
CA LEU A 202 -5.68 -3.01 -4.69
C LEU A 202 -5.11 -4.41 -4.48
N SER A 203 -5.86 -5.29 -3.80
CA SER A 203 -5.45 -6.67 -3.55
C SER A 203 -5.26 -7.44 -4.85
N GLN A 204 -6.16 -7.26 -5.83
CA GLN A 204 -6.06 -7.92 -7.13
C GLN A 204 -4.78 -7.49 -7.86
N VAL A 205 -4.49 -6.19 -7.94
CA VAL A 205 -3.26 -5.72 -8.61
C VAL A 205 -2.02 -6.16 -7.85
N ASN A 206 -2.04 -6.10 -6.51
CA ASN A 206 -0.91 -6.56 -5.70
C ASN A 206 -0.64 -8.07 -5.85
N ASP A 207 -1.68 -8.89 -5.99
CA ASP A 207 -1.54 -10.30 -6.37
C ASP A 207 -0.98 -10.45 -7.78
N MET A 208 -1.62 -9.85 -8.79
CA MET A 208 -1.22 -9.98 -10.19
C MET A 208 0.25 -9.58 -10.44
N TYR A 209 0.72 -8.54 -9.75
CA TYR A 209 2.07 -8.02 -9.86
C TYR A 209 3.02 -8.53 -8.76
N GLN A 210 2.54 -9.41 -7.88
CA GLN A 210 3.32 -10.04 -6.81
C GLN A 210 4.05 -9.00 -5.95
N CYS A 211 3.32 -7.94 -5.59
CA CYS A 211 3.84 -6.86 -4.78
C CYS A 211 4.25 -7.38 -3.41
N LYS A 212 5.47 -7.06 -3.00
CA LYS A 212 6.01 -7.49 -1.71
C LYS A 212 6.31 -6.27 -0.89
N GLU A 213 5.70 -6.15 0.27
CA GLU A 213 6.11 -5.12 1.21
C GLU A 213 7.56 -5.37 1.61
N LYS A 214 8.30 -4.30 1.86
CA LYS A 214 9.59 -4.38 2.53
C LYS A 214 9.35 -5.16 3.81
N LEU A 215 10.20 -6.16 4.02
CA LEU A 215 10.33 -6.73 5.34
C LEU A 215 10.69 -5.57 6.28
N VAL A 216 9.71 -5.06 7.00
CA VAL A 216 9.96 -4.34 8.23
C VAL A 216 10.74 -5.36 9.05
N ARG A 217 12.05 -5.16 9.23
CA ARG A 217 12.87 -5.99 10.11
C ARG A 217 12.01 -6.25 11.33
N ALA A 218 11.74 -7.52 11.64
CA ALA A 218 10.87 -7.89 12.75
C ALA A 218 11.35 -7.08 13.96
N ILE A 219 10.58 -6.04 14.32
CA ILE A 219 10.99 -5.11 15.34
C ILE A 219 11.23 -5.96 16.57
N THR A 220 12.42 -5.86 17.13
CA THR A 220 12.72 -6.60 18.35
C THR A 220 11.96 -5.93 19.50
N LEU A 221 10.66 -6.25 19.64
CA LEU A 221 9.79 -5.69 20.69
C LEU A 221 10.28 -6.05 22.10
N ARG A 222 11.17 -7.05 22.21
CA ARG A 222 11.88 -7.41 23.44
C ARG A 222 13.36 -7.05 23.31
N CYS A 223 13.74 -5.87 23.75
CA CYS A 223 15.14 -5.51 23.84
C CYS A 223 15.68 -5.78 25.25
N ALA A 224 16.62 -6.72 25.35
CA ALA A 224 17.32 -7.07 26.57
C ALA A 224 18.68 -6.36 26.71
N PHE A 225 19.09 -5.58 25.70
CA PHE A 225 20.34 -4.83 25.65
C PHE A 225 21.60 -5.69 25.89
N GLU A 226 21.61 -6.94 25.42
CA GLU A 226 22.73 -7.86 25.69
C GLU A 226 24.00 -7.53 24.91
N ALA A 227 23.84 -6.99 23.69
CA ALA A 227 24.95 -6.66 22.80
C ALA A 227 24.94 -5.17 22.38
N ASP A 228 23.76 -4.62 22.11
CA ASP A 228 23.56 -3.26 21.60
C ASP A 228 22.19 -2.69 22.03
N LEU A 229 21.79 -1.55 21.47
CA LEU A 229 20.49 -0.92 21.72
C LEU A 229 19.33 -1.62 20.98
N CYS A 230 19.58 -2.82 20.42
CA CYS A 230 18.68 -3.47 19.48
C CYS A 230 18.33 -2.50 18.33
N ASP A 231 17.04 -2.31 18.07
CA ASP A 231 16.53 -1.37 17.08
C ASP A 231 16.24 0.03 17.68
N TRP A 232 16.53 0.28 18.97
CA TRP A 232 16.34 1.60 19.58
C TRP A 232 17.43 2.58 19.15
N ARG A 233 17.04 3.84 18.95
CA ARG A 233 17.93 4.92 18.50
C ARG A 233 18.14 5.93 19.60
N ASP A 234 19.40 6.24 19.88
CA ASP A 234 19.77 7.41 20.67
C ASP A 234 19.59 8.66 19.81
N VAL A 235 18.57 9.46 20.14
CA VAL A 235 18.20 10.68 19.41
C VAL A 235 18.41 11.93 20.26
N GLY A 236 19.21 11.83 21.34
CA GLY A 236 19.55 13.00 22.15
C GLY A 236 20.40 14.00 21.37
N ASP A 237 20.05 15.28 21.46
CA ASP A 237 20.71 16.40 20.75
C ASP A 237 22.14 16.69 21.23
N SER A 238 22.51 16.22 22.43
CA SER A 238 23.84 16.42 23.00
C SER A 238 24.80 15.31 22.58
N ALA A 239 25.98 15.69 22.10
CA ALA A 239 27.08 14.76 21.85
C ALA A 239 27.59 14.07 23.13
N GLU A 240 27.34 14.67 24.29
CA GLU A 240 27.76 14.18 25.60
C GLU A 240 26.67 13.35 26.30
N ALA A 241 25.40 13.56 25.94
CA ALA A 241 24.25 12.85 26.52
C ALA A 241 23.93 11.57 25.73
N LYS A 242 24.83 10.58 25.79
CA LYS A 242 24.66 9.33 25.02
C LYS A 242 24.34 8.13 25.89
N TRP A 243 23.34 7.36 25.46
CA TRP A 243 23.03 6.04 25.96
C TRP A 243 24.13 5.06 25.58
N ARG A 244 24.51 4.21 26.53
CA ARG A 244 25.52 3.16 26.35
C ARG A 244 24.95 1.83 26.80
N VAL A 245 25.43 0.74 26.21
CA VAL A 245 25.15 -0.60 26.72
C VAL A 245 26.24 -0.98 27.69
N ARG A 246 25.84 -1.45 28.88
CA ARG A 246 26.75 -2.01 29.89
C ARG A 246 26.33 -3.44 30.23
N THR A 247 27.29 -4.22 30.70
CA THR A 247 27.11 -5.58 31.21
C THR A 247 27.70 -5.67 32.61
N GLY A 248 27.29 -6.67 33.40
CA GLY A 248 27.81 -6.87 34.75
C GLY A 248 27.12 -6.03 35.84
N ALA A 249 27.77 -5.84 36.99
CA ALA A 249 27.17 -5.14 38.12
C ALA A 249 27.22 -3.62 37.93
N ALA A 250 26.12 -2.91 38.17
CA ALA A 250 26.12 -1.45 38.18
C ALA A 250 26.80 -0.94 39.46
N ASP A 251 27.72 0.03 39.31
CA ASP A 251 28.51 0.60 40.41
C ASP A 251 27.65 1.28 41.50
N SER A 252 26.41 1.66 41.16
CA SER A 252 25.46 2.40 42.00
C SER A 252 24.48 1.52 42.78
N GLY A 253 24.68 0.19 42.84
CA GLY A 253 23.69 -0.72 43.43
C GLY A 253 22.40 -0.85 42.59
N GLY A 254 22.44 -0.36 41.34
CA GLY A 254 21.42 -0.61 40.32
C GLY A 254 21.43 -2.04 39.82
N PRO A 255 20.72 -2.36 38.72
CA PRO A 255 20.52 -3.74 38.24
C PRO A 255 21.83 -4.37 37.76
N GLY A 256 22.68 -4.75 38.71
CA GLY A 256 23.74 -5.71 38.57
C GLY A 256 23.24 -7.08 38.99
N ARG A 257 23.59 -8.14 38.23
CA ARG A 257 23.26 -9.57 38.47
C ARG A 257 22.18 -9.80 39.55
N GLY A 258 20.91 -9.81 39.16
CA GLY A 258 19.81 -10.20 40.05
C GLY A 258 18.49 -9.44 39.91
N ALA A 259 18.44 -8.32 39.20
CA ALA A 259 17.21 -7.53 39.01
C ALA A 259 16.48 -7.78 37.68
N GLY A 260 17.01 -8.62 36.80
CA GLY A 260 16.43 -8.99 35.51
C GLY A 260 17.27 -10.06 34.82
N GLN A 261 16.62 -10.98 34.11
CA GLN A 261 17.20 -12.20 33.54
C GLN A 261 18.09 -11.97 32.29
N THR A 262 18.82 -10.86 32.20
CA THR A 262 19.53 -10.44 30.96
C THR A 262 21.00 -10.09 31.23
N LEU A 263 21.86 -10.27 30.22
CA LEU A 263 23.31 -10.06 30.35
C LEU A 263 23.76 -8.58 30.27
N GLY A 264 22.93 -7.69 29.73
CA GLY A 264 23.22 -6.26 29.59
C GLY A 264 22.03 -5.34 29.85
N TYR A 265 22.29 -4.04 29.84
CA TYR A 265 21.30 -2.96 30.06
C TYR A 265 21.73 -1.65 29.39
N ALA A 266 20.76 -0.82 29.01
CA ALA A 266 20.98 0.56 28.59
C ALA A 266 21.27 1.44 29.81
N TRP A 267 22.31 2.26 29.72
CA TRP A 267 22.87 3.10 30.78
C TRP A 267 23.13 4.52 30.28
N ALA A 268 22.76 5.50 31.10
CA ALA A 268 23.08 6.90 30.91
C ALA A 268 23.72 7.44 32.20
N GLU A 269 24.72 8.30 32.06
CA GLU A 269 25.47 8.87 33.18
C GLU A 269 25.58 10.39 33.02
N VAL A 270 25.24 11.13 34.07
CA VAL A 270 25.35 12.59 34.09
C VAL A 270 26.75 12.95 34.58
N LEU A 271 27.62 13.40 33.67
CA LEU A 271 29.02 13.69 34.00
C LEU A 271 29.24 15.13 34.48
N GLN A 272 28.53 16.13 33.96
CA GLN A 272 28.91 17.55 34.18
C GLN A 272 27.78 18.58 34.34
N HIS A 273 26.55 18.34 33.86
CA HIS A 273 25.51 19.38 33.80
C HIS A 273 24.13 18.94 34.34
N PRO A 274 23.58 19.61 35.38
CA PRO A 274 22.19 19.42 35.80
C PRO A 274 21.21 19.76 34.68
N GLY A 275 20.15 18.97 34.52
CA GLY A 275 19.08 19.21 33.52
C GLY A 275 19.33 18.62 32.12
N GLN A 276 20.38 17.80 31.95
CA GLN A 276 20.65 17.13 30.68
C GLN A 276 19.62 16.00 30.42
N ALA A 277 19.02 16.00 29.23
CA ALA A 277 18.07 14.98 28.80
C ALA A 277 18.76 13.94 27.90
N PHE A 278 18.41 12.67 28.09
CA PHE A 278 18.85 11.54 27.28
C PHE A 278 17.62 10.93 26.62
N VAL A 279 17.61 10.83 25.30
CA VAL A 279 16.42 10.38 24.56
C VAL A 279 16.73 9.11 23.80
N LEU A 280 16.00 8.04 24.14
CA LEU A 280 16.04 6.77 23.43
C LEU A 280 14.69 6.54 22.75
N GLN A 281 14.69 6.45 21.42
CA GLN A 281 13.49 6.31 20.61
C GLN A 281 13.36 4.87 20.10
N SER A 282 12.17 4.28 20.25
CA SER A 282 11.89 2.96 19.69
C SER A 282 11.83 3.03 18.15
N PRO A 283 11.85 1.87 17.47
CA PRO A 283 11.37 1.77 16.09
C PRO A 283 9.92 2.23 15.96
N TYR A 284 9.50 2.52 14.73
CA TYR A 284 8.10 2.79 14.42
C TYR A 284 7.24 1.57 14.75
N LEU A 285 6.17 1.78 15.49
CA LEU A 285 5.21 0.73 15.83
C LEU A 285 4.02 0.79 14.87
N ASP A 286 3.47 -0.37 14.52
CA ASP A 286 2.30 -0.50 13.66
C ASP A 286 1.04 -0.07 14.40
N VAL A 287 0.49 1.09 14.05
CA VAL A 287 -0.63 1.73 14.75
C VAL A 287 -1.94 0.93 14.71
N THR A 288 -2.06 -0.09 13.85
CA THR A 288 -3.23 -0.97 13.82
C THR A 288 -3.27 -1.97 14.98
N LYS A 289 -2.18 -2.09 15.74
CA LYS A 289 -2.02 -3.05 16.84
C LYS A 289 -2.05 -2.37 18.21
N HIS A 290 -2.47 -3.13 19.21
CA HIS A 290 -2.41 -2.72 20.61
C HIS A 290 -1.11 -3.19 21.27
N TYR A 291 -0.40 -2.27 21.92
CA TYR A 291 0.86 -2.54 22.59
C TYR A 291 0.79 -2.26 24.09
N LYS A 292 1.59 -3.00 24.86
CA LYS A 292 1.85 -2.73 26.28
C LYS A 292 3.35 -2.66 26.51
N LEU A 293 3.85 -1.46 26.76
CA LEU A 293 5.25 -1.24 27.13
C LEU A 293 5.49 -1.75 28.56
N ARG A 294 6.54 -2.55 28.75
CA ARG A 294 7.04 -3.00 30.06
C ARG A 294 8.55 -2.86 30.08
N PHE A 295 9.08 -2.24 31.12
CA PHE A 295 10.51 -2.07 31.31
C PHE A 295 10.82 -2.10 32.81
N ASN A 296 12.09 -2.37 33.13
CA ASN A 296 12.64 -2.16 34.46
C ASN A 296 13.47 -0.89 34.41
N PHE A 297 13.21 0.04 35.33
CA PHE A 297 13.95 1.29 35.44
C PHE A 297 14.58 1.38 36.81
N PHE A 298 15.84 1.82 36.85
CA PHE A 298 16.57 2.12 38.07
C PHE A 298 17.27 3.46 37.88
N SER A 299 17.19 4.31 38.89
CA SER A 299 17.93 5.54 38.92
C SER A 299 18.30 5.91 40.36
N SER A 300 19.50 6.45 40.53
CA SER A 300 19.93 7.15 41.74
C SER A 300 19.70 8.66 41.67
N VAL A 301 19.48 9.21 40.46
CA VAL A 301 19.32 10.66 40.19
C VAL A 301 18.47 10.92 38.94
N GLY A 302 17.56 11.89 39.01
CA GLY A 302 16.72 12.30 37.87
C GLY A 302 15.42 11.51 37.71
N MET A 303 14.75 11.71 36.56
CA MET A 303 13.46 11.12 36.23
C MET A 303 13.47 10.53 34.80
N LEU A 304 12.64 9.53 34.57
CA LEU A 304 12.30 8.94 33.28
C LEU A 304 10.89 9.37 32.88
N GLU A 305 10.79 9.94 31.69
CA GLU A 305 9.52 10.22 31.02
C GLU A 305 9.37 9.28 29.82
N VAL A 306 8.15 8.84 29.56
CA VAL A 306 7.78 8.03 28.41
C VAL A 306 6.73 8.80 27.62
N ASP A 307 7.12 9.19 26.41
CA ASP A 307 6.28 9.90 25.47
C ASP A 307 5.91 9.01 24.28
N TYR A 308 4.71 9.21 23.74
CA TYR A 308 4.29 8.72 22.45
C TYR A 308 4.52 9.81 21.41
N GLN A 309 5.12 9.48 20.26
CA GLN A 309 5.24 10.38 19.12
C GLN A 309 4.50 9.79 17.93
N ASP A 310 3.61 10.56 17.31
CA ASP A 310 2.92 10.14 16.09
C ASP A 310 3.76 10.37 14.83
N ALA A 311 3.26 9.91 13.68
CA ALA A 311 3.95 10.05 12.38
C ALA A 311 4.14 11.51 11.93
N LEU A 312 3.41 12.46 12.51
CA LEU A 312 3.53 13.90 12.24
C LEU A 312 4.53 14.58 13.20
N GLY A 313 5.13 13.82 14.11
CA GLY A 313 6.10 14.30 15.09
C GLY A 313 5.48 14.89 16.35
N MET A 314 4.15 14.85 16.51
CA MET A 314 3.49 15.36 17.71
C MET A 314 3.71 14.40 18.87
N THR A 315 4.14 14.94 20.00
CA THR A 315 4.45 14.17 21.21
C THR A 315 3.35 14.28 22.26
N LYS A 316 3.06 13.18 22.94
CA LYS A 316 2.12 13.07 24.06
C LYS A 316 2.75 12.26 25.18
N LYS A 317 2.82 12.85 26.37
CA LYS A 317 3.28 12.15 27.58
C LYS A 317 2.34 11.02 27.95
N LEU A 318 2.89 9.82 28.06
CA LEU A 318 2.18 8.62 28.51
C LEU A 318 2.40 8.36 30.00
N TRP A 319 3.64 8.55 30.47
CA TRP A 319 4.02 8.23 31.85
C TRP A 319 5.30 8.96 32.26
N SER A 320 5.49 9.16 33.56
CA SER A 320 6.75 9.60 34.16
C SER A 320 6.88 9.03 35.57
N ASN A 321 8.09 8.74 36.05
CA ASN A 321 8.27 8.49 37.49
C ASN A 321 8.27 9.84 38.24
N SER A 322 7.28 10.06 39.08
CA SER A 322 7.32 11.13 40.08
C SER A 322 8.39 10.78 41.12
N THR A 323 9.18 11.76 41.54
CA THR A 323 9.98 11.67 42.78
C THR A 323 9.09 11.82 44.00
#